data_AF-A0A1D1ZPZ0-F1
#
_entry.id   AF-A0A1D1ZPZ0-F1
#
_cell.length_a   1.000
_cell.length_b   1.000
_cell.length_c   1.000
_cell.angle_alpha   90.00
_cell.angle_beta   90.00
_cell.angle_gamma   90.00
#
_symmetry.space_group_name_H-M   'P 1'
#
loop_
_entity.id
_entity.type
_entity.pdbx_description
1 polymer ?
#
loop_
_entity_poly.entity_id
_entity_poly.type
_entity_poly.pdbx_seq_one_letter_code
_entity_poly.pdbx_strand_id
1 'polypeptide(L)'
;MRRWRTRWWVAVFLCIAPRCSWGTVISSGTLTSCVSNGSTDSTELSCSKKILVTLTLANNKLYASDELQFTLSCVNSATGVCPCPCDYATDATCTCRDLARNMTISMTKGAVYALYPLTFSRRYQGAPTETIVTTTVENCNDEYGAVAPTCGWATLNGVNVLDSQGFCCECTLVNGYWTNYMRGSLYCPAAAGKSPSQYLASAHCLRFNDDWWFVGYVVGNYQMDFNIAFNVTTTKTGGTNATSETLTVNPSVPIVRSADKTVTASLLGDLASYSQIPNLANHYLMVILDSLSDTPSVAFSKNKETWMLLDPALVDPAGLTCDKVGITYSGFRVNLADKCNIPNGYCLRNQLVDLYYADVERINAGHDPLYFVTKYSGGVQNERQVRRSRWSLGCVIQVHAYHMVCAFALRDR
;
A
#
# COMPACT_ATOMS: atom_id res chain seq x y z
N MET A 1 9.81 42.86 -53.69
CA MET A 1 8.46 42.32 -53.43
C MET A 1 8.56 41.09 -52.54
N ARG A 2 8.48 41.24 -51.20
CA ARG A 2 8.47 40.13 -50.23
C ARG A 2 7.08 40.07 -49.59
N ARG A 3 6.30 39.03 -49.93
CA ARG A 3 5.00 38.73 -49.31
C ARG A 3 5.22 38.22 -47.89
N TRP A 4 4.73 38.97 -46.90
CA TRP A 4 4.58 38.51 -45.52
C TRP A 4 3.30 37.69 -45.41
N ARG A 5 3.43 36.43 -44.97
CA ARG A 5 2.29 35.60 -44.55
C ARG A 5 2.11 35.78 -43.05
N THR A 6 1.06 36.48 -42.66
CA THR A 6 0.58 36.58 -41.27
C THR A 6 0.02 35.23 -40.82
N ARG A 7 0.72 34.55 -39.92
CA ARG A 7 0.17 33.41 -39.16
C ARG A 7 -0.56 33.95 -37.93
N TRP A 8 -1.87 33.77 -37.90
CA TRP A 8 -2.68 33.99 -36.71
C TRP A 8 -2.43 32.84 -35.72
N TRP A 9 -1.86 33.15 -34.56
CA TRP A 9 -1.81 32.24 -33.44
C TRP A 9 -3.09 32.45 -32.62
N VAL A 10 -4.00 31.48 -32.68
CA VAL A 10 -5.11 31.39 -31.72
C VAL A 10 -4.52 30.79 -30.44
N ALA A 11 -4.23 31.63 -29.46
CA ALA A 11 -3.89 31.18 -28.11
C ALA A 11 -5.18 30.68 -27.44
N VAL A 12 -5.39 29.37 -27.43
CA VAL A 12 -6.40 28.74 -26.59
C VAL A 12 -5.90 28.80 -25.15
N PHE A 13 -6.33 29.81 -24.40
CA PHE A 13 -6.21 29.82 -22.95
C PHE A 13 -7.15 28.73 -22.39
N LEU A 14 -6.59 27.56 -22.13
CA LEU A 14 -7.25 26.53 -21.34
C LEU A 14 -7.30 27.04 -19.89
N CYS A 15 -8.38 27.74 -19.54
CA CYS A 15 -8.70 28.01 -18.13
C CYS A 15 -8.94 26.67 -17.45
N ILE A 16 -7.92 26.15 -16.77
CA ILE A 16 -8.08 25.10 -15.77
C ILE A 16 -8.87 25.76 -14.64
N ALA A 17 -10.21 25.70 -14.73
CA ALA A 17 -11.04 26.04 -13.60
C ALA A 17 -10.61 25.11 -12.45
N PRO A 18 -10.14 25.63 -11.31
CA PRO A 18 -9.88 24.78 -10.15
C PRO A 18 -11.18 24.03 -9.88
N ARG A 19 -11.12 22.69 -9.87
CA ARG A 19 -12.27 21.86 -9.48
C ARG A 19 -12.69 22.33 -8.10
N CYS A 20 -13.77 23.07 -8.04
CA CYS A 20 -14.27 23.67 -6.81
C CYS A 20 -14.91 22.52 -6.01
N SER A 21 -14.14 21.95 -5.08
CA SER A 21 -14.60 20.86 -4.22
C SER A 21 -15.49 21.45 -3.12
N TRP A 22 -16.80 21.28 -3.24
CA TRP A 22 -17.76 21.86 -2.31
C TRP A 22 -18.12 20.91 -1.16
N GLY A 23 -18.46 21.49 -0.01
CA GLY A 23 -19.27 20.82 1.00
C GLY A 23 -20.75 21.11 0.76
N THR A 24 -21.64 20.20 1.17
CA THR A 24 -23.09 20.39 1.03
C THR A 24 -23.80 20.02 2.30
N VAL A 25 -24.61 20.93 2.86
CA VAL A 25 -25.44 20.64 4.03
C VAL A 25 -26.57 19.70 3.61
N ILE A 26 -26.66 18.54 4.25
CA ILE A 26 -27.73 17.55 4.05
C ILE A 26 -28.92 17.89 4.93
N SER A 27 -28.67 18.21 6.20
CA SER A 27 -29.71 18.56 7.16
C SER A 27 -29.19 19.55 8.19
N SER A 28 -30.08 20.40 8.69
CA SER A 28 -29.83 21.32 9.79
C SER A 28 -31.10 21.44 10.62
N GLY A 29 -30.99 21.32 11.94
CA GLY A 29 -32.13 21.43 12.84
C GLY A 29 -31.74 21.42 14.30
N THR A 30 -32.71 21.64 15.18
CA THR A 30 -32.49 21.59 16.63
C THR A 30 -32.92 20.27 17.23
N LEU A 31 -32.13 19.72 18.13
CA LEU A 31 -32.38 18.47 18.84
C LEU A 31 -32.15 18.66 20.35
N THR A 32 -33.10 18.22 21.19
CA THR A 32 -32.89 18.14 22.63
C THR A 32 -32.16 16.84 22.97
N SER A 33 -30.94 16.97 23.52
CA SER A 33 -30.10 15.86 23.92
C SER A 33 -30.03 15.79 25.44
N CYS A 34 -30.55 14.70 26.01
CA CYS A 34 -30.50 14.40 27.44
C CYS A 34 -29.46 13.31 27.70
N VAL A 35 -28.61 13.53 28.70
CA VAL A 35 -27.59 12.57 29.13
C VAL A 35 -27.92 12.13 30.55
N SER A 36 -28.09 10.82 30.75
CA SER A 36 -28.16 10.22 32.08
C SER A 36 -26.75 9.94 32.57
N ASN A 37 -26.40 10.45 33.76
CA ASN A 37 -25.11 10.15 34.36
C ASN A 37 -25.20 8.83 35.13
N GLY A 38 -24.63 7.75 34.58
CA GLY A 38 -24.64 6.43 35.22
C GLY A 38 -23.71 6.29 36.43
N SER A 39 -23.00 7.35 36.85
CA SER A 39 -22.09 7.30 38.01
C SER A 39 -22.78 7.57 39.34
N THR A 40 -24.04 8.01 39.34
CA THR A 40 -24.82 8.32 40.53
C THR A 40 -26.15 7.55 40.48
N ASP A 41 -26.63 7.04 41.61
CA ASP A 41 -27.93 6.33 41.71
C ASP A 41 -29.15 7.26 41.46
N SER A 42 -28.90 8.51 41.07
CA SER A 42 -29.89 9.51 40.70
C SER A 42 -30.38 9.28 39.26
N THR A 43 -31.69 9.31 39.04
CA THR A 43 -32.32 9.33 37.70
C THR A 43 -32.27 10.71 37.02
N GLU A 44 -31.40 11.61 37.46
CA GLU A 44 -31.32 12.97 36.94
C GLU A 44 -30.78 13.00 35.50
N LEU A 45 -31.61 13.54 34.61
CA LEU A 45 -31.28 13.73 33.20
C LEU A 45 -30.73 15.14 32.98
N SER A 46 -29.49 15.24 32.50
CA SER A 46 -28.93 16.52 32.05
C SER A 46 -29.32 16.78 30.59
N CYS A 47 -30.39 17.53 30.39
CA CYS A 47 -30.88 17.90 29.07
C CYS A 47 -30.29 19.23 28.56
N SER A 48 -29.99 19.28 27.27
CA SER A 48 -29.68 20.53 26.57
C SER A 48 -30.13 20.48 25.12
N LYS A 49 -30.63 21.60 24.62
CA LYS A 49 -30.90 21.78 23.20
C LYS A 49 -29.58 21.85 22.44
N LYS A 50 -29.58 21.43 21.19
CA LYS A 50 -28.40 21.35 20.33
C LYS A 50 -28.79 21.66 18.89
N ILE A 51 -27.95 22.34 18.13
CA ILE A 51 -28.07 22.39 16.67
C ILE A 51 -27.32 21.19 16.13
N LEU A 52 -28.03 20.35 15.38
CA LEU A 52 -27.46 19.24 14.64
C LEU A 52 -27.37 19.63 13.17
N VAL A 53 -26.16 19.67 12.63
CA VAL A 53 -25.92 19.88 11.19
C VAL A 53 -25.26 18.64 10.63
N THR A 54 -25.86 18.05 9.61
CA THR A 54 -25.27 16.96 8.83
C THR A 54 -24.88 17.50 7.47
N LEU A 55 -23.65 17.24 7.03
CA LEU A 55 -23.11 17.77 5.79
C LEU A 55 -22.23 16.75 5.09
N THR A 56 -22.04 16.92 3.79
CA THR A 56 -21.04 16.20 3.02
C THR A 56 -19.79 17.03 2.76
N LEU A 57 -18.61 16.41 2.76
CA LEU A 57 -17.35 17.01 2.33
C LEU A 57 -16.74 16.23 1.18
N ALA A 58 -16.46 16.92 0.08
CA ALA A 58 -15.72 16.36 -1.05
C ALA A 58 -14.27 16.01 -0.68
N ASN A 59 -13.75 14.95 -1.31
CA ASN A 59 -12.37 14.52 -1.25
C ASN A 59 -11.46 15.64 -1.78
N ASN A 60 -10.31 15.82 -1.14
CA ASN A 60 -9.32 16.83 -1.48
C ASN A 60 -9.87 18.27 -1.46
N LYS A 61 -10.80 18.54 -0.53
CA LYS A 61 -11.20 19.91 -0.18
C LYS A 61 -10.09 20.58 0.62
N LEU A 62 -9.08 21.05 -0.10
CA LEU A 62 -7.87 21.65 0.48
C LEU A 62 -8.10 23.07 1.01
N TYR A 63 -9.12 23.76 0.50
CA TYR A 63 -9.44 25.13 0.87
C TYR A 63 -10.74 25.19 1.65
N ALA A 64 -10.75 26.05 2.67
CA ALA A 64 -11.92 26.44 3.43
C ALA A 64 -12.84 27.36 2.60
N SER A 65 -13.38 26.85 1.50
CA SER A 65 -14.27 27.63 0.61
C SER A 65 -15.66 27.87 1.21
N ASP A 66 -16.07 27.03 2.16
CA ASP A 66 -17.40 27.06 2.76
C ASP A 66 -17.25 27.14 4.27
N GLU A 67 -18.08 27.99 4.89
CA GLU A 67 -18.11 28.22 6.33
C GLU A 67 -19.53 28.06 6.86
N LEU A 68 -19.65 27.46 8.04
CA LEU A 68 -20.89 27.47 8.80
C LEU A 68 -20.81 28.54 9.87
N GLN A 69 -21.81 29.42 9.91
CA GLN A 69 -21.89 30.49 10.89
C GLN A 69 -23.04 30.23 11.85
N PHE A 70 -22.73 30.23 13.15
CA PHE A 70 -23.68 30.03 14.24
C PHE A 70 -23.70 31.26 15.14
N THR A 71 -24.87 31.65 15.60
CA THR A 71 -25.04 32.76 16.53
C THR A 71 -25.14 32.23 17.96
N LEU A 72 -24.23 32.66 18.82
CA LEU A 72 -24.19 32.35 20.24
C LEU A 72 -24.88 33.47 21.03
N SER A 73 -25.80 33.13 21.93
CA SER A 73 -26.52 34.10 22.77
C SER A 73 -25.68 34.66 23.93
N CYS A 74 -24.65 33.93 24.36
CA CYS A 74 -23.70 34.34 25.40
C CYS A 74 -22.28 33.80 25.13
N VAL A 75 -21.25 34.41 25.73
CA VAL A 75 -19.83 34.03 25.58
C VAL A 75 -19.18 33.71 26.93
N ASN A 76 -18.14 32.86 26.92
CA ASN A 76 -17.37 32.42 28.11
C ASN A 76 -18.21 31.77 29.23
N SER A 77 -19.33 31.13 28.89
CA SER A 77 -20.12 30.39 29.89
C SER A 77 -19.44 29.07 30.25
N ALA A 78 -19.02 28.91 31.52
CA ALA A 78 -18.33 27.70 32.00
C ALA A 78 -19.18 26.42 31.87
N THR A 79 -20.49 26.55 32.02
CA THR A 79 -21.45 25.45 31.87
C THR A 79 -21.99 25.37 30.44
N GLY A 80 -21.62 26.34 29.60
CA GLY A 80 -22.19 26.63 28.29
C GLY A 80 -23.57 27.29 28.35
N VAL A 81 -24.15 27.54 29.55
CA VAL A 81 -25.53 28.07 29.80
C VAL A 81 -25.67 29.53 29.45
N CYS A 82 -26.68 29.83 28.63
CA CYS A 82 -27.18 31.16 28.32
C CYS A 82 -28.65 31.22 28.78
N PRO A 83 -29.10 32.31 29.42
CA PRO A 83 -28.28 33.44 29.86
C PRO A 83 -27.23 33.04 30.91
N CYS A 84 -26.24 33.90 31.13
CA CYS A 84 -25.12 33.64 32.03
C CYS A 84 -25.61 33.32 33.45
N PRO A 85 -25.11 32.23 34.07
CA PRO A 85 -25.54 31.83 35.41
C PRO A 85 -24.96 32.71 36.53
N CYS A 86 -24.10 33.66 36.20
CA CYS A 86 -23.46 34.61 37.12
C CYS A 86 -23.69 36.04 36.62
N ASP A 87 -23.79 36.98 37.56
CA ASP A 87 -23.92 38.40 37.26
C ASP A 87 -22.54 39.05 37.18
N TYR A 88 -22.15 39.43 35.96
CA TYR A 88 -20.85 40.07 35.70
C TYR A 88 -20.76 41.50 36.22
N ALA A 89 -21.88 42.15 36.54
CA ALA A 89 -21.87 43.50 37.11
C ALA A 89 -21.46 43.50 38.58
N THR A 90 -21.66 42.38 39.27
CA THR A 90 -21.44 42.25 40.72
C THR A 90 -20.36 41.23 41.08
N ASP A 91 -20.08 40.24 40.22
CA ASP A 91 -19.03 39.23 40.41
C ASP A 91 -17.84 39.47 39.47
N ALA A 92 -16.71 39.90 40.04
CA ALA A 92 -15.46 40.13 39.31
C ALA A 92 -14.84 38.84 38.73
N THR A 93 -15.22 37.66 39.23
CA THR A 93 -14.76 36.36 38.72
C THR A 93 -15.64 35.80 37.59
N CYS A 94 -16.83 36.38 37.39
CA CYS A 94 -17.74 36.01 36.31
C CYS A 94 -17.17 36.46 34.97
N THR A 95 -16.69 35.50 34.17
CA THR A 95 -16.16 35.75 32.81
C THR A 95 -17.24 35.66 31.72
N CYS A 96 -18.42 35.13 32.06
CA CYS A 96 -19.55 34.96 31.15
C CYS A 96 -20.19 36.31 30.78
N ARG A 97 -20.58 36.51 29.51
CA ARG A 97 -21.32 37.71 29.06
C ARG A 97 -22.49 37.33 28.14
N ASP A 98 -23.67 37.88 28.38
CA ASP A 98 -24.86 37.74 27.52
C ASP A 98 -24.77 38.67 26.32
N LEU A 99 -23.92 38.30 25.36
CA LEU A 99 -23.67 39.06 24.15
C LEU A 99 -23.72 38.16 22.92
N ALA A 100 -24.57 38.53 21.96
CA ALA A 100 -24.70 37.84 20.70
C ALA A 100 -23.38 37.87 19.91
N ARG A 101 -22.84 36.70 19.56
CA ARG A 101 -21.58 36.56 18.81
C ARG A 101 -21.63 35.46 17.78
N ASN A 102 -20.82 35.60 16.74
CA ASN A 102 -20.74 34.60 15.68
C ASN A 102 -19.61 33.61 15.98
N MET A 103 -19.92 32.33 15.90
CA MET A 103 -18.98 31.24 15.78
C MET A 103 -18.95 30.82 14.32
N THR A 104 -17.78 30.85 13.70
CA THR A 104 -17.59 30.33 12.34
C THR A 104 -16.85 29.00 12.40
N ILE A 105 -17.30 28.03 11.61
CA ILE A 105 -16.67 26.72 11.46
C ILE A 105 -16.31 26.55 10.00
N SER A 106 -15.02 26.52 9.70
CA SER A 106 -14.52 26.22 8.36
C SER A 106 -13.93 24.82 8.29
N MET A 107 -13.96 24.24 7.08
CA MET A 107 -13.79 22.81 6.87
C MET A 107 -12.82 22.51 5.76
N THR A 108 -11.87 21.61 6.03
CA THR A 108 -10.98 21.05 5.00
C THR A 108 -10.92 19.53 5.12
N LYS A 109 -10.79 18.84 3.98
CA LYS A 109 -10.61 17.40 3.90
C LYS A 109 -9.36 17.13 3.07
N GLY A 110 -8.41 16.41 3.66
CA GLY A 110 -7.22 15.95 2.96
C GLY A 110 -7.56 14.95 1.84
N ALA A 111 -6.56 14.65 1.01
CA ALA A 111 -6.68 13.57 0.05
C ALA A 111 -6.96 12.23 0.75
N VAL A 112 -7.83 11.45 0.13
CA VAL A 112 -8.24 10.13 0.60
C VAL A 112 -7.32 9.06 0.00
N TYR A 113 -6.87 8.15 0.86
CA TYR A 113 -6.00 7.04 0.49
C TYR A 113 -6.60 5.71 0.90
N ALA A 114 -6.37 4.69 0.08
CA ALA A 114 -6.52 3.29 0.47
C ALA A 114 -5.16 2.79 1.00
N LEU A 115 -5.09 2.53 2.30
CA LEU A 115 -3.92 1.96 2.97
C LEU A 115 -4.05 0.44 3.02
N TYR A 116 -3.09 -0.25 2.44
CA TYR A 116 -3.01 -1.71 2.51
C TYR A 116 -1.93 -2.12 3.52
N PRO A 117 -2.27 -2.81 4.61
CA PRO A 117 -1.29 -3.30 5.56
C PRO A 117 -0.42 -4.38 4.92
N LEU A 118 0.88 -4.36 5.23
CA LEU A 118 1.86 -5.27 4.66
C LEU A 118 2.38 -6.24 5.72
N THR A 119 2.29 -7.54 5.42
CA THR A 119 2.88 -8.59 6.25
C THR A 119 4.10 -9.15 5.53
N PHE A 120 5.27 -9.13 6.19
CA PHE A 120 6.48 -9.71 5.62
C PHE A 120 6.28 -11.20 5.31
N SER A 121 6.64 -11.62 4.11
CA SER A 121 6.64 -13.03 3.72
C SER A 121 8.05 -13.61 3.84
N ARG A 122 8.91 -13.34 2.86
CA ARG A 122 10.32 -13.72 2.84
C ARG A 122 11.08 -12.90 1.80
N ARG A 123 12.37 -13.17 1.66
CA ARG A 123 13.19 -12.68 0.54
C ARG A 123 13.08 -13.63 -0.65
N TYR A 124 13.07 -13.07 -1.84
CA TYR A 124 12.95 -13.77 -3.11
C TYR A 124 14.14 -13.39 -4.00
N GLN A 125 14.79 -14.38 -4.60
CA GLN A 125 15.73 -14.12 -5.69
C GLN A 125 14.92 -13.97 -6.98
N GLY A 126 15.09 -12.84 -7.67
CA GLY A 126 14.44 -12.51 -8.91
C GLY A 126 15.03 -13.12 -10.18
N ALA A 127 16.28 -13.58 -10.16
CA ALA A 127 16.91 -14.26 -11.31
C ALA A 127 17.70 -15.51 -10.88
N PRO A 128 17.03 -16.57 -10.38
CA PRO A 128 17.69 -17.86 -10.20
C PRO A 128 18.18 -18.41 -11.54
N THR A 129 19.37 -19.00 -11.55
CA THR A 129 19.98 -19.55 -12.77
C THR A 129 20.35 -21.01 -12.61
N GLU A 130 20.35 -21.74 -13.72
CA GLU A 130 20.83 -23.10 -13.80
C GLU A 130 22.26 -23.10 -14.35
N THR A 131 23.21 -23.61 -13.57
CA THR A 131 24.57 -23.90 -14.03
C THR A 131 24.68 -25.37 -14.39
N ILE A 132 25.11 -25.67 -15.62
CA ILE A 132 25.31 -27.03 -16.10
C ILE A 132 26.81 -27.36 -16.04
N VAL A 133 27.15 -28.43 -15.32
CA VAL A 133 28.53 -28.93 -15.23
C VAL A 133 28.62 -30.25 -15.97
N THR A 134 29.30 -30.27 -17.11
CA THR A 134 29.58 -31.51 -17.84
C THR A 134 30.69 -32.29 -17.14
N THR A 135 30.44 -33.58 -16.90
CA THR A 135 31.32 -34.50 -16.19
C THR A 135 31.17 -35.92 -16.78
N THR A 136 31.70 -36.93 -16.11
CA THR A 136 31.43 -38.35 -16.42
C THR A 136 30.44 -38.95 -15.43
N VAL A 137 29.80 -40.06 -15.81
CA VAL A 137 28.88 -40.80 -14.92
C VAL A 137 29.50 -41.06 -13.54
N GLU A 138 30.74 -41.53 -13.51
CA GLU A 138 31.46 -41.82 -12.25
C GLU A 138 31.70 -40.58 -11.36
N ASN A 139 31.79 -39.41 -11.97
CA ASN A 139 32.10 -38.15 -11.28
C ASN A 139 30.86 -37.26 -11.07
N CYS A 140 29.68 -37.71 -11.50
CA CYS A 140 28.42 -37.02 -11.24
C CYS A 140 27.81 -37.54 -9.94
N ASN A 141 27.88 -36.75 -8.88
CA ASN A 141 27.37 -37.10 -7.57
C ASN A 141 26.32 -36.08 -7.13
N ASP A 142 25.09 -36.55 -7.00
CA ASP A 142 23.95 -35.79 -6.49
C ASP A 142 23.26 -36.48 -5.29
N GLU A 143 23.95 -37.39 -4.59
CA GLU A 143 23.39 -38.12 -3.46
C GLU A 143 23.10 -37.20 -2.26
N TYR A 144 22.06 -37.53 -1.48
CA TYR A 144 21.67 -36.73 -0.31
C TYR A 144 22.75 -36.65 0.78
N GLY A 145 23.64 -37.64 0.87
CA GLY A 145 24.71 -37.73 1.87
C GLY A 145 26.11 -37.48 1.32
N ALA A 146 26.23 -36.98 0.08
CA ALA A 146 27.52 -36.78 -0.57
C ALA A 146 28.39 -35.78 0.22
N VAL A 147 29.64 -36.15 0.51
CA VAL A 147 30.62 -35.25 1.14
C VAL A 147 30.95 -34.08 0.21
N ALA A 148 31.11 -34.36 -1.07
CA ALA A 148 31.40 -33.38 -2.12
C ALA A 148 30.57 -33.69 -3.37
N PRO A 149 29.28 -33.30 -3.42
CA PRO A 149 28.47 -33.45 -4.62
C PRO A 149 29.00 -32.55 -5.74
N THR A 150 28.71 -32.88 -6.99
CA THR A 150 29.25 -32.15 -8.16
C THR A 150 28.85 -30.68 -8.18
N CYS A 151 27.64 -30.35 -7.72
CA CYS A 151 27.17 -28.97 -7.58
C CYS A 151 27.63 -28.29 -6.29
N GLY A 152 28.28 -29.00 -5.36
CA GLY A 152 28.51 -28.52 -4.00
C GLY A 152 27.22 -28.35 -3.20
N TRP A 153 27.37 -28.01 -1.92
CA TRP A 153 26.26 -27.70 -1.02
C TRP A 153 26.09 -26.19 -0.88
N ALA A 154 24.86 -25.69 -0.96
CA ALA A 154 24.56 -24.38 -0.40
C ALA A 154 24.49 -24.51 1.12
N THR A 155 25.04 -23.54 1.85
CA THR A 155 25.08 -23.58 3.31
C THR A 155 24.34 -22.39 3.90
N LEU A 156 23.48 -22.66 4.89
CA LEU A 156 22.84 -21.63 5.70
C LEU A 156 23.29 -21.82 7.15
N ASN A 157 23.99 -20.84 7.71
CA ASN A 157 24.54 -20.90 9.07
C ASN A 157 25.41 -22.15 9.33
N GLY A 158 26.20 -22.55 8.33
CA GLY A 158 27.08 -23.72 8.42
C GLY A 158 26.37 -25.08 8.25
N VAL A 159 25.06 -25.09 8.00
CA VAL A 159 24.29 -26.31 7.73
C VAL A 159 23.97 -26.40 6.23
N ASN A 160 24.16 -27.59 5.65
CA ASN A 160 23.81 -27.84 4.25
C ASN A 160 22.30 -27.67 4.04
N VAL A 161 21.95 -26.86 3.05
CA VAL A 161 20.57 -26.67 2.62
C VAL A 161 20.13 -27.91 1.86
N LEU A 162 19.00 -28.47 2.27
CA LEU A 162 18.41 -29.65 1.63
C LEU A 162 18.22 -29.41 0.13
N ASP A 163 18.45 -30.43 -0.67
CA ASP A 163 18.29 -30.45 -2.13
C ASP A 163 19.20 -29.50 -2.93
N SER A 164 20.10 -28.77 -2.28
CA SER A 164 20.98 -27.79 -2.94
C SER A 164 22.09 -28.41 -3.79
N GLN A 165 22.31 -29.72 -3.66
CA GLN A 165 23.28 -30.48 -4.44
C GLN A 165 22.90 -30.69 -5.91
N GLY A 166 21.78 -30.12 -6.38
CA GLY A 166 21.37 -30.17 -7.79
C GLY A 166 20.85 -31.53 -8.19
N PHE A 167 21.04 -31.96 -9.43
CA PHE A 167 20.82 -33.36 -9.83
C PHE A 167 21.69 -33.76 -11.01
N CYS A 168 21.93 -35.05 -11.17
CA CYS A 168 22.70 -35.63 -12.26
C CYS A 168 21.81 -36.15 -13.38
N CYS A 169 22.27 -35.98 -14.62
CA CYS A 169 21.71 -36.55 -15.82
C CYS A 169 22.82 -37.24 -16.59
N GLU A 170 22.62 -38.49 -16.96
CA GLU A 170 23.62 -39.31 -17.63
C GLU A 170 23.12 -39.81 -18.97
N CYS A 171 24.00 -40.05 -19.93
CA CYS A 171 23.64 -40.78 -21.14
C CYS A 171 23.14 -42.20 -20.76
N THR A 172 21.91 -42.54 -21.12
CA THR A 172 21.35 -43.88 -20.90
C THR A 172 21.02 -44.55 -22.23
N LEU A 173 21.04 -45.88 -22.22
CA LEU A 173 20.61 -46.71 -23.33
C LEU A 173 19.11 -46.99 -23.19
N VAL A 174 18.29 -46.38 -24.05
CA VAL A 174 16.86 -46.68 -24.11
C VAL A 174 16.56 -47.38 -25.44
N ASN A 175 16.09 -48.63 -25.38
CA ASN A 175 15.73 -49.44 -26.56
C ASN A 175 16.83 -49.55 -27.64
N GLY A 176 18.11 -49.61 -27.22
CA GLY A 176 19.25 -49.76 -28.13
C GLY A 176 19.69 -48.46 -28.84
N TYR A 177 19.07 -47.33 -28.54
CA TYR A 177 19.48 -46.00 -29.00
C TYR A 177 19.95 -45.15 -27.81
N TRP A 178 21.03 -44.40 -28.03
CA TRP A 178 21.49 -43.41 -27.06
C TRP A 178 20.55 -42.22 -27.08
N THR A 179 19.94 -41.91 -25.94
CA THR A 179 19.14 -40.68 -25.79
C THR A 179 20.10 -39.52 -25.55
N ASN A 180 20.13 -38.56 -26.48
CA ASN A 180 20.75 -37.27 -26.19
C ASN A 180 19.81 -36.54 -25.22
N TYR A 181 20.13 -36.55 -23.94
CA TYR A 181 19.36 -35.83 -22.93
C TYR A 181 19.39 -34.33 -23.22
N MET A 182 18.22 -33.76 -23.44
CA MET A 182 18.06 -32.39 -23.95
C MET A 182 18.57 -31.33 -22.98
N ARG A 183 18.48 -31.58 -21.66
CA ARG A 183 18.82 -30.55 -20.67
C ARG A 183 20.30 -30.21 -20.64
N GLY A 184 21.15 -31.24 -20.63
CA GLY A 184 22.61 -31.11 -20.60
C GLY A 184 23.24 -30.96 -21.98
N SER A 185 22.46 -31.10 -23.06
CA SER A 185 22.96 -31.16 -24.44
C SER A 185 24.13 -32.15 -24.59
N LEU A 186 24.02 -33.30 -23.92
CA LEU A 186 25.07 -34.30 -23.90
C LEU A 186 25.19 -34.98 -25.26
N TYR A 187 26.42 -35.08 -25.77
CA TYR A 187 26.72 -35.90 -26.94
C TYR A 187 26.96 -37.34 -26.49
N CYS A 188 26.02 -38.24 -26.77
CA CYS A 188 26.09 -39.65 -26.37
C CYS A 188 26.40 -40.53 -27.59
N PRO A 189 27.68 -40.63 -28.05
CA PRO A 189 28.01 -41.47 -29.19
C PRO A 189 27.83 -42.95 -28.85
N ALA A 190 27.49 -43.76 -29.85
CA ALA A 190 27.55 -45.22 -29.77
C ALA A 190 29.01 -45.66 -29.58
N ALA A 191 29.46 -45.74 -28.32
CA ALA A 191 30.84 -45.99 -28.00
C ALA A 191 31.11 -47.50 -27.98
N ALA A 192 31.46 -48.05 -29.15
CA ALA A 192 32.17 -49.33 -29.18
C ALA A 192 33.48 -49.18 -28.37
N GLY A 193 33.58 -49.86 -27.22
CA GLY A 193 34.81 -49.96 -26.42
C GLY A 193 34.99 -48.98 -25.26
N LYS A 194 34.00 -48.15 -24.89
CA LYS A 194 34.06 -47.36 -23.63
C LYS A 194 33.39 -48.09 -22.48
N SER A 195 33.99 -47.99 -21.29
CA SER A 195 33.36 -48.41 -20.03
C SER A 195 32.11 -47.56 -19.75
N PRO A 196 31.03 -48.12 -19.16
CA PRO A 196 29.89 -47.35 -18.65
C PRO A 196 30.26 -46.12 -17.81
N SER A 197 31.37 -46.19 -17.06
CA SER A 197 31.86 -45.08 -16.23
C SER A 197 32.41 -43.88 -17.01
N GLN A 198 32.72 -44.06 -18.29
CA GLN A 198 33.32 -43.03 -19.17
C GLN A 198 32.27 -42.30 -20.04
N TYR A 199 30.99 -42.63 -19.91
CA TYR A 199 29.93 -41.86 -20.56
C TYR A 199 29.82 -40.47 -19.94
N LEU A 200 29.38 -39.52 -20.76
CA LEU A 200 29.16 -38.16 -20.32
C LEU A 200 27.93 -38.09 -19.42
N ALA A 201 28.03 -37.27 -18.39
CA ALA A 201 26.95 -36.86 -17.53
C ALA A 201 26.98 -35.34 -17.38
N SER A 202 25.87 -34.77 -16.92
CA SER A 202 25.74 -33.37 -16.56
C SER A 202 25.14 -33.24 -15.18
N ALA A 203 25.75 -32.41 -14.34
CA ALA A 203 25.13 -31.95 -13.10
C ALA A 203 24.42 -30.62 -13.35
N HIS A 204 23.21 -30.49 -12.84
CA HIS A 204 22.34 -29.32 -13.00
C HIS A 204 22.18 -28.63 -11.65
N CYS A 205 22.78 -27.45 -11.52
CA CYS A 205 22.95 -26.76 -10.25
C CYS A 205 22.14 -25.46 -10.23
N LEU A 206 21.18 -25.36 -9.31
CA LEU A 206 20.47 -24.09 -9.07
C LEU A 206 21.41 -23.11 -8.36
N ARG A 207 21.48 -21.88 -8.88
CA ARG A 207 22.28 -20.79 -8.31
C ARG A 207 21.41 -19.56 -8.09
N PHE A 208 21.65 -18.91 -6.96
CA PHE A 208 21.10 -17.62 -6.63
C PHE A 208 22.29 -16.64 -6.60
N ASN A 209 22.28 -15.67 -7.50
CA ASN A 209 23.32 -14.64 -7.53
C ASN A 209 23.09 -13.62 -6.39
N ASP A 210 24.03 -12.69 -6.19
CA ASP A 210 23.87 -11.64 -5.17
C ASP A 210 23.03 -10.45 -5.66
N ASP A 211 22.77 -10.38 -6.97
CA ASP A 211 21.94 -9.35 -7.60
C ASP A 211 20.45 -9.70 -7.57
N TRP A 212 19.56 -8.73 -7.76
CA TRP A 212 18.12 -8.95 -7.95
C TRP A 212 17.37 -9.62 -6.78
N TRP A 213 17.76 -9.33 -5.55
CA TRP A 213 17.00 -9.75 -4.38
C TRP A 213 15.83 -8.81 -4.11
N PHE A 214 14.69 -9.41 -3.77
CA PHE A 214 13.47 -8.70 -3.41
C PHE A 214 13.02 -9.09 -2.02
N VAL A 215 12.37 -8.14 -1.33
CA VAL A 215 11.59 -8.42 -0.15
C VAL A 215 10.12 -8.52 -0.55
N GLY A 216 9.50 -9.66 -0.25
CA GLY A 216 8.10 -9.90 -0.51
C GLY A 216 7.22 -9.63 0.71
N TYR A 217 6.10 -8.96 0.47
CA TYR A 217 5.05 -8.70 1.46
C TYR A 217 3.71 -9.18 0.94
N VAL A 218 2.95 -9.86 1.81
CA VAL A 218 1.54 -10.14 1.53
C VAL A 218 0.73 -8.89 1.86
N VAL A 219 -0.10 -8.48 0.90
CA VAL A 219 -0.97 -7.31 1.01
C VAL A 219 -2.28 -7.70 1.69
N GLY A 220 -2.64 -6.99 2.77
CA GLY A 220 -3.90 -7.20 3.49
C GLY A 220 -5.07 -6.39 2.91
N ASN A 221 -6.21 -6.44 3.60
CA ASN A 221 -7.39 -5.66 3.23
C ASN A 221 -7.15 -4.16 3.42
N TYR A 222 -7.64 -3.35 2.48
CA TYR A 222 -7.46 -1.91 2.56
C TYR A 222 -8.25 -1.28 3.72
N GLN A 223 -7.74 -0.17 4.22
CA GLN A 223 -8.40 0.74 5.13
C GLN A 223 -8.33 2.14 4.55
N MET A 224 -9.43 2.89 4.66
CA MET A 224 -9.45 4.29 4.21
C MET A 224 -8.69 5.15 5.21
N ASP A 225 -7.83 6.04 4.71
CA ASP A 225 -7.11 7.03 5.51
C ASP A 225 -7.25 8.43 4.92
N PHE A 226 -7.65 9.36 5.77
CA PHE A 226 -7.77 10.79 5.49
C PHE A 226 -7.96 11.54 6.80
N ASN A 227 -7.72 12.84 6.77
CA ASN A 227 -8.02 13.72 7.88
C ASN A 227 -9.01 14.80 7.43
N ILE A 228 -9.98 15.10 8.28
CA ILE A 228 -10.87 16.24 8.14
C ILE A 228 -10.57 17.19 9.30
N ALA A 229 -10.25 18.43 8.96
CA ALA A 229 -9.97 19.48 9.93
C ALA A 229 -11.13 20.49 9.95
N PHE A 230 -11.67 20.68 11.15
CA PHE A 230 -12.68 21.69 11.47
C PHE A 230 -12.01 22.81 12.24
N ASN A 231 -11.91 23.98 11.62
CA ASN A 231 -11.38 25.17 12.27
C ASN A 231 -12.56 25.94 12.86
N VAL A 232 -12.67 25.92 14.17
CA VAL A 232 -13.68 26.63 14.94
C VAL A 232 -13.11 27.97 15.36
N THR A 233 -13.70 29.05 14.90
CA THR A 233 -13.31 30.42 15.22
C THR A 233 -14.43 31.15 15.95
N THR A 234 -14.12 31.68 17.13
CA THR A 234 -15.04 32.46 17.97
C THR A 234 -14.48 33.85 18.19
N THR A 235 -15.29 34.89 17.97
CA THR A 235 -14.87 36.28 18.22
C THR A 235 -15.01 36.64 19.70
N LYS A 236 -13.94 37.11 20.36
CA LYS A 236 -14.00 37.56 21.77
C LYS A 236 -14.59 38.97 21.93
N THR A 237 -14.95 39.31 23.17
CA THR A 237 -15.50 40.63 23.56
C THR A 237 -14.45 41.75 23.45
N GLY A 238 -14.82 42.89 22.84
CA GLY A 238 -14.05 44.14 22.89
C GLY A 238 -13.10 44.44 21.73
N GLY A 239 -13.01 43.60 20.69
CA GLY A 239 -12.18 43.85 19.50
C GLY A 239 -11.95 42.61 18.64
N THR A 240 -11.19 42.77 17.55
CA THR A 240 -10.84 41.83 16.46
C THR A 240 -10.18 40.49 16.87
N ASN A 241 -10.08 40.17 18.16
CA ASN A 241 -9.37 38.99 18.63
C ASN A 241 -10.27 37.74 18.56
N ALA A 242 -10.04 36.91 17.54
CA ALA A 242 -10.68 35.61 17.41
C ALA A 242 -9.86 34.52 18.13
N THR A 243 -10.52 33.59 18.81
CA THR A 243 -9.94 32.33 19.24
C THR A 243 -10.22 31.25 18.22
N SER A 244 -9.18 30.57 17.75
CA SER A 244 -9.27 29.47 16.80
C SER A 244 -8.86 28.14 17.45
N GLU A 245 -9.66 27.10 17.25
CA GLU A 245 -9.35 25.72 17.62
C GLU A 245 -9.52 24.82 16.39
N THR A 246 -8.59 23.91 16.15
CA THR A 246 -8.69 22.93 15.06
C THR A 246 -9.03 21.56 15.61
N LEU A 247 -10.20 21.04 15.25
CA LEU A 247 -10.64 19.69 15.58
C LEU A 247 -10.37 18.77 14.39
N THR A 248 -9.65 17.67 14.62
CA THR A 248 -9.34 16.71 13.55
C THR A 248 -10.12 15.40 13.78
N VAL A 249 -10.83 14.94 12.75
CA VAL A 249 -11.45 13.61 12.72
C VAL A 249 -10.86 12.78 11.59
N ASN A 250 -10.81 11.47 11.79
CA ASN A 250 -10.39 10.48 10.82
C ASN A 250 -11.01 9.11 11.15
N PRO A 251 -10.88 8.09 10.30
CA PRO A 251 -11.45 6.76 10.56
C PRO A 251 -11.00 6.12 11.88
N SER A 252 -9.82 6.46 12.41
CA SER A 252 -9.33 5.97 13.71
C SER A 252 -9.85 6.77 14.90
N VAL A 253 -10.14 8.06 14.71
CA VAL A 253 -10.67 9.00 15.72
C VAL A 253 -11.92 9.66 15.12
N PRO A 254 -13.07 8.97 15.12
CA PRO A 254 -14.26 9.42 14.42
C PRO A 254 -14.99 10.54 15.16
N ILE A 255 -14.74 10.75 16.45
CA ILE A 255 -15.44 11.73 17.27
C ILE A 255 -14.44 12.58 18.03
N VAL A 256 -14.61 13.90 17.96
CA VAL A 256 -13.79 14.88 18.68
C VAL A 256 -14.67 16.00 19.19
N ARG A 257 -14.24 16.66 20.26
CA ARG A 257 -14.97 17.76 20.89
C ARG A 257 -14.02 18.92 21.16
N SER A 258 -14.53 20.15 21.05
CA SER A 258 -13.81 21.36 21.42
C SER A 258 -13.46 21.40 22.90
N ALA A 259 -12.42 22.14 23.25
CA ALA A 259 -11.93 22.28 24.62
C ALA A 259 -13.02 22.79 25.59
N ASP A 260 -13.83 23.74 25.13
CA ASP A 260 -14.97 24.33 25.85
C ASP A 260 -16.24 23.46 25.79
N LYS A 261 -16.17 22.30 25.11
CA LYS A 261 -17.26 21.34 24.95
C LYS A 261 -18.50 21.88 24.20
N THR A 262 -18.38 23.00 23.48
CA THR A 262 -19.47 23.61 22.70
C THR A 262 -19.71 22.92 21.36
N VAL A 263 -18.65 22.50 20.68
CA VAL A 263 -18.68 21.83 19.37
C VAL A 263 -18.29 20.36 19.52
N THR A 264 -19.15 19.46 19.04
CA THR A 264 -18.78 18.05 18.84
C THR A 264 -18.85 17.74 17.35
N ALA A 265 -17.76 17.24 16.79
CA ALA A 265 -17.68 16.75 15.42
C ALA A 265 -17.67 15.21 15.42
N SER A 266 -18.51 14.60 14.59
CA SER A 266 -18.61 13.15 14.44
C SER A 266 -18.56 12.74 12.96
N LEU A 267 -17.74 11.73 12.69
CA LEU A 267 -17.57 11.08 11.42
C LEU A 267 -18.54 9.90 11.33
N LEU A 268 -19.57 10.00 10.49
CA LEU A 268 -20.57 8.94 10.37
C LEU A 268 -20.11 7.83 9.43
N GLY A 269 -19.45 8.21 8.32
CA GLY A 269 -18.99 7.27 7.30
C GLY A 269 -18.84 7.95 5.94
N ASP A 270 -18.20 7.24 5.02
CA ASP A 270 -18.04 7.65 3.62
C ASP A 270 -19.20 7.10 2.78
N LEU A 271 -19.62 7.87 1.77
CA LEU A 271 -20.57 7.37 0.78
C LEU A 271 -19.87 6.38 -0.15
N ALA A 272 -20.63 5.40 -0.67
CA ALA A 272 -20.10 4.40 -1.58
C ALA A 272 -19.49 5.05 -2.83
N SER A 273 -18.35 4.52 -3.26
CA SER A 273 -17.61 4.97 -4.43
C SER A 273 -18.28 4.54 -5.74
N TYR A 274 -18.37 5.43 -6.72
CA TYR A 274 -18.81 5.08 -8.08
C TYR A 274 -17.82 4.17 -8.82
N SER A 275 -16.52 4.34 -8.58
CA SER A 275 -15.48 3.43 -9.06
C SER A 275 -14.94 2.59 -7.91
N GLN A 276 -14.85 1.29 -8.10
CA GLN A 276 -14.35 0.38 -7.07
C GLN A 276 -12.86 0.60 -6.82
N ILE A 277 -12.46 0.52 -5.54
CA ILE A 277 -11.07 0.47 -5.14
C ILE A 277 -10.52 -0.92 -5.52
N PRO A 278 -9.34 -1.03 -6.15
CA PRO A 278 -8.76 -2.31 -6.50
C PRO A 278 -8.63 -3.22 -5.26
N ASN A 279 -9.15 -4.43 -5.36
CA ASN A 279 -8.96 -5.42 -4.31
C ASN A 279 -7.58 -6.07 -4.48
N LEU A 280 -6.61 -5.60 -3.71
CA LEU A 280 -5.24 -6.09 -3.72
C LEU A 280 -4.96 -7.08 -2.59
N ALA A 281 -5.98 -7.51 -1.84
CA ALA A 281 -5.80 -8.47 -0.77
C ALA A 281 -5.14 -9.75 -1.31
N ASN A 282 -4.26 -10.33 -0.51
CA ASN A 282 -3.46 -11.52 -0.77
C ASN A 282 -2.41 -11.39 -1.89
N HIS A 283 -2.38 -10.28 -2.64
CA HIS A 283 -1.31 -10.05 -3.62
C HIS A 283 0.04 -9.92 -2.91
N TYR A 284 1.11 -10.12 -3.67
CA TYR A 284 2.47 -9.97 -3.18
C TYR A 284 3.09 -8.68 -3.68
N LEU A 285 3.42 -7.76 -2.77
CA LEU A 285 4.26 -6.62 -3.07
C LEU A 285 5.73 -7.04 -3.00
N MET A 286 6.45 -6.87 -4.09
CA MET A 286 7.86 -7.20 -4.25
C MET A 286 8.67 -5.91 -4.37
N VAL A 287 9.56 -5.71 -3.41
CA VAL A 287 10.41 -4.52 -3.28
C VAL A 287 11.86 -4.92 -3.51
N ILE A 288 12.51 -4.36 -4.51
CA ILE A 288 13.91 -4.66 -4.82
C ILE A 288 14.84 -4.14 -3.70
N LEU A 289 15.89 -4.90 -3.41
CA LEU A 289 16.96 -4.53 -2.50
C LEU A 289 18.13 -3.94 -3.29
N ASP A 290 18.68 -2.80 -2.83
CA ASP A 290 19.97 -2.31 -3.35
C ASP A 290 21.13 -3.14 -2.79
N SER A 291 20.98 -3.61 -1.55
CA SER A 291 21.94 -4.48 -0.88
C SER A 291 21.24 -5.57 -0.07
N LEU A 292 21.83 -6.75 -0.01
CA LEU A 292 21.39 -7.85 0.86
C LEU A 292 21.41 -7.48 2.36
N SER A 293 22.21 -6.50 2.76
CA SER A 293 22.25 -5.98 4.13
C SER A 293 21.10 -5.02 4.45
N ASP A 294 20.34 -4.57 3.44
CA ASP A 294 19.29 -3.58 3.66
C ASP A 294 18.15 -4.16 4.49
N THR A 295 17.72 -3.34 5.45
CA THR A 295 16.51 -3.64 6.21
C THR A 295 15.28 -3.37 5.34
N PRO A 296 14.16 -4.05 5.59
CA PRO A 296 12.84 -3.68 5.08
C PRO A 296 12.59 -2.18 4.99
N SER A 297 12.90 -1.44 6.06
CA SER A 297 12.65 0.01 6.13
C SER A 297 13.47 0.83 5.14
N VAL A 298 14.68 0.38 4.79
CA VAL A 298 15.56 1.06 3.82
C VAL A 298 15.10 0.74 2.40
N ALA A 299 14.71 -0.50 2.13
CA ALA A 299 14.15 -0.90 0.84
C ALA A 299 12.88 -0.10 0.50
N PHE A 300 12.02 0.14 1.50
CA PHE A 300 10.78 0.91 1.32
C PHE A 300 10.98 2.41 1.01
N SER A 301 12.14 2.99 1.32
CA SER A 301 12.38 4.41 1.04
C SER A 301 12.91 4.67 -0.38
N LYS A 302 13.24 3.62 -1.13
CA LYS A 302 13.90 3.69 -2.44
C LYS A 302 13.15 2.92 -3.53
N ASN A 303 13.51 3.21 -4.79
CA ASN A 303 13.13 2.45 -5.99
C ASN A 303 11.63 2.13 -6.13
N LYS A 304 10.75 3.05 -5.73
CA LYS A 304 9.28 2.85 -5.78
C LYS A 304 8.75 2.55 -7.19
N GLU A 305 9.49 3.00 -8.21
CA GLU A 305 9.15 2.80 -9.62
C GLU A 305 9.31 1.35 -10.08
N THR A 306 10.19 0.60 -9.41
CA THR A 306 10.49 -0.79 -9.75
C THR A 306 9.74 -1.77 -8.84
N TRP A 307 8.84 -1.27 -8.00
CA TRP A 307 8.02 -2.12 -7.15
C TRP A 307 7.01 -2.87 -8.00
N MET A 308 6.91 -4.16 -7.74
CA MET A 308 5.98 -5.04 -8.44
C MET A 308 4.90 -5.52 -7.48
N LEU A 309 3.66 -5.59 -7.97
CA LEU A 309 2.55 -6.20 -7.29
C LEU A 309 2.11 -7.42 -8.10
N LEU A 310 2.34 -8.60 -7.53
CA LEU A 310 2.09 -9.87 -8.19
C LEU A 310 0.80 -10.51 -7.69
N ASP A 311 0.08 -11.11 -8.64
CA ASP A 311 -1.04 -12.00 -8.34
C ASP A 311 -0.54 -13.24 -7.56
N PRO A 312 -1.30 -13.73 -6.57
CA PRO A 312 -0.94 -14.95 -5.82
C PRO A 312 -0.64 -16.16 -6.71
N ALA A 313 -1.25 -16.27 -7.89
CA ALA A 313 -1.03 -17.38 -8.80
C ALA A 313 0.42 -17.45 -9.33
N LEU A 314 1.13 -16.32 -9.39
CA LEU A 314 2.51 -16.22 -9.90
C LEU A 314 3.57 -16.53 -8.83
N VAL A 315 3.19 -16.55 -7.56
CA VAL A 315 4.12 -16.70 -6.44
C VAL A 315 3.90 -18.04 -5.76
N ASP A 316 5.01 -18.76 -5.53
CA ASP A 316 4.99 -19.92 -4.63
C ASP A 316 5.81 -19.60 -3.36
N PRO A 317 5.15 -19.35 -2.22
CA PRO A 317 5.84 -19.08 -0.97
C PRO A 317 6.62 -20.29 -0.44
N ALA A 318 6.22 -21.53 -0.76
CA ALA A 318 6.96 -22.73 -0.41
C ALA A 318 8.12 -23.00 -1.39
N GLY A 319 8.02 -22.46 -2.61
CA GLY A 319 9.05 -22.59 -3.64
C GLY A 319 9.21 -24.01 -4.17
N LEU A 320 8.12 -24.76 -4.23
CA LEU A 320 8.06 -26.15 -4.65
C LEU A 320 7.53 -26.30 -6.08
N THR A 321 6.92 -25.25 -6.63
CA THR A 321 6.29 -25.22 -7.94
C THR A 321 7.20 -24.55 -8.95
N CYS A 322 7.46 -25.22 -10.06
CA CYS A 322 8.21 -24.70 -11.18
C CYS A 322 7.57 -23.48 -11.84
N ASP A 323 8.42 -22.65 -12.46
CA ASP A 323 8.03 -21.47 -13.25
C ASP A 323 7.13 -20.49 -12.47
N LYS A 324 7.37 -20.42 -11.16
CA LYS A 324 6.78 -19.45 -10.24
C LYS A 324 7.86 -18.70 -9.48
N VAL A 325 7.53 -17.48 -9.08
CA VAL A 325 8.39 -16.65 -8.25
C VAL A 325 8.60 -17.32 -6.89
N GLY A 326 9.87 -17.48 -6.52
CA GLY A 326 10.27 -18.06 -5.24
C GLY A 326 10.65 -19.53 -5.29
N ILE A 327 10.93 -20.08 -6.47
CA ILE A 327 11.47 -21.43 -6.64
C ILE A 327 12.68 -21.67 -5.71
N THR A 328 12.72 -22.85 -5.09
CA THR A 328 13.80 -23.28 -4.18
C THR A 328 14.50 -24.52 -4.72
N TYR A 329 15.58 -24.94 -4.06
CA TYR A 329 16.31 -26.16 -4.39
C TYR A 329 15.41 -27.39 -4.48
N SER A 330 14.50 -27.60 -3.52
CA SER A 330 13.57 -28.74 -3.54
C SER A 330 12.62 -28.69 -4.73
N GLY A 331 12.09 -27.51 -5.06
CA GLY A 331 11.27 -27.33 -6.26
C GLY A 331 12.03 -27.64 -7.55
N PHE A 332 13.31 -27.27 -7.61
CA PHE A 332 14.19 -27.50 -8.76
C PHE A 332 14.75 -28.94 -8.86
N ARG A 333 14.90 -29.65 -7.74
CA ARG A 333 15.51 -31.01 -7.74
C ARG A 333 14.48 -32.12 -7.73
N VAL A 334 13.47 -32.00 -6.87
CA VAL A 334 12.58 -33.10 -6.48
C VAL A 334 11.29 -33.09 -7.31
N ASN A 335 10.72 -31.91 -7.54
CA ASN A 335 9.39 -31.79 -8.13
C ASN A 335 9.38 -31.73 -9.68
N LEU A 336 10.53 -31.98 -10.30
CA LEU A 336 10.66 -32.06 -11.76
C LEU A 336 10.63 -33.51 -12.23
N ALA A 337 9.47 -33.92 -12.75
CA ALA A 337 9.36 -35.14 -13.52
C ALA A 337 10.22 -35.04 -14.80
N ASP A 338 10.85 -36.15 -15.19
CA ASP A 338 11.68 -36.24 -16.40
C ASP A 338 12.74 -35.14 -16.54
N LYS A 339 13.30 -34.70 -15.40
CA LYS A 339 14.22 -33.56 -15.30
C LYS A 339 15.42 -33.55 -16.24
N CYS A 340 15.81 -34.70 -16.79
CA CYS A 340 16.89 -34.82 -17.77
C CYS A 340 16.43 -34.69 -19.24
N ASN A 341 15.16 -34.97 -19.53
CA ASN A 341 14.57 -34.96 -20.87
C ASN A 341 13.90 -33.63 -21.25
N ILE A 342 13.95 -32.64 -20.36
CA ILE A 342 13.38 -31.31 -20.59
C ILE A 342 14.46 -30.29 -20.99
N PRO A 343 14.11 -29.18 -21.67
CA PRO A 343 15.09 -28.16 -22.06
C PRO A 343 15.79 -27.49 -20.87
N ASN A 344 17.00 -26.98 -21.12
CA ASN A 344 17.72 -26.11 -20.17
C ASN A 344 16.87 -24.89 -19.78
N GLY A 345 16.94 -24.48 -18.51
CA GLY A 345 16.24 -23.31 -17.98
C GLY A 345 14.76 -23.58 -17.67
N TYR A 346 14.29 -24.81 -17.87
CA TYR A 346 12.96 -25.21 -17.40
C TYR A 346 12.90 -25.16 -15.87
N CYS A 347 11.73 -24.76 -15.34
CA CYS A 347 11.46 -24.51 -13.91
C CYS A 347 11.94 -23.14 -13.40
N LEU A 348 12.69 -22.38 -14.20
CA LEU A 348 13.26 -21.09 -13.81
C LEU A 348 12.68 -19.92 -14.63
N ARG A 349 11.49 -20.08 -15.22
CA ARG A 349 10.79 -19.01 -15.95
C ARG A 349 9.84 -18.25 -15.03
N ASN A 350 9.32 -17.12 -15.51
CA ASN A 350 8.39 -16.24 -14.79
C ASN A 350 8.93 -15.79 -13.43
N GLN A 351 10.24 -15.58 -13.35
CA GLN A 351 10.90 -15.05 -12.17
C GLN A 351 10.75 -13.52 -12.15
N LEU A 352 11.07 -12.87 -11.02
CA LEU A 352 10.82 -11.43 -10.86
C LEU A 352 11.52 -10.59 -11.93
N VAL A 353 12.70 -11.01 -12.38
CA VAL A 353 13.43 -10.31 -13.45
C VAL A 353 12.74 -10.48 -14.81
N ASP A 354 12.17 -11.65 -15.10
CA ASP A 354 11.39 -11.87 -16.31
C ASP A 354 10.16 -10.94 -16.34
N LEU A 355 9.46 -10.86 -15.21
CA LEU A 355 8.27 -10.01 -15.05
C LEU A 355 8.63 -8.52 -15.11
N TYR A 356 9.76 -8.14 -14.52
CA TYR A 356 10.30 -6.78 -14.58
C TYR A 356 10.57 -6.36 -16.03
N TYR A 357 11.32 -7.15 -16.79
CA TYR A 357 11.64 -6.80 -18.17
C TYR A 357 10.43 -6.89 -19.10
N ALA A 358 9.48 -7.78 -18.84
CA ALA A 358 8.20 -7.81 -19.55
C ALA A 358 7.46 -6.47 -19.41
N ASP A 359 7.45 -5.87 -18.22
CA ASP A 359 6.85 -4.54 -18.04
C ASP A 359 7.66 -3.41 -18.67
N VAL A 360 9.00 -3.47 -18.63
CA VAL A 360 9.87 -2.51 -19.32
C VAL A 360 9.60 -2.53 -20.83
N GLU A 361 9.49 -3.71 -21.44
CA GLU A 361 9.17 -3.86 -22.87
C GLU A 361 7.78 -3.29 -23.20
N ARG A 362 6.77 -3.56 -22.35
CA ARG A 362 5.42 -3.01 -22.52
C ARG A 362 5.41 -1.49 -22.47
N ILE A 363 6.09 -0.90 -21.48
CA ILE A 363 6.19 0.55 -21.33
C ILE A 363 6.89 1.17 -22.55
N ASN A 364 7.99 0.56 -23.01
CA ASN A 364 8.70 1.02 -24.21
C ASN A 364 7.83 0.92 -25.48
N ALA A 365 6.90 -0.04 -25.52
CA ALA A 365 5.89 -0.17 -26.58
C ALA A 365 4.67 0.75 -26.39
N GLY A 366 4.63 1.59 -25.35
CA GLY A 366 3.51 2.49 -25.05
C GLY A 366 2.28 1.79 -24.45
N HIS A 367 2.45 0.60 -23.89
CA HIS A 367 1.42 -0.15 -23.18
C HIS A 367 1.54 -0.01 -21.66
N ASP A 368 0.42 -0.11 -20.95
CA ASP A 368 0.41 -0.10 -19.49
C ASP A 368 1.15 -1.33 -18.91
N PRO A 369 1.93 -1.16 -17.83
CA PRO A 369 2.57 -2.26 -17.13
C PRO A 369 1.55 -3.18 -16.45
N LEU A 370 1.88 -4.46 -16.34
CA LEU A 370 1.04 -5.48 -15.70
C LEU A 370 1.41 -5.70 -14.24
N TYR A 371 2.68 -5.57 -13.89
CA TYR A 371 3.22 -5.93 -12.58
C TYR A 371 3.65 -4.70 -11.77
N PHE A 372 4.18 -3.64 -12.40
CA PHE A 372 4.58 -2.44 -11.69
C PHE A 372 3.40 -1.77 -10.98
N VAL A 373 3.66 -1.34 -9.74
CA VAL A 373 2.68 -0.61 -8.91
C VAL A 373 2.25 0.71 -9.58
N THR A 374 3.11 1.28 -10.42
CA THR A 374 2.87 2.52 -11.19
C THR A 374 1.66 2.44 -12.11
N LYS A 375 1.17 1.24 -12.45
CA LYS A 375 -0.10 1.06 -13.18
C LYS A 375 -1.30 1.68 -12.45
N TYR A 376 -1.26 1.78 -11.12
CA TYR A 376 -2.32 2.40 -10.32
C TYR A 376 -2.13 3.92 -10.16
N SER A 377 -0.95 4.47 -10.43
CA SER A 377 -0.67 5.91 -10.32
C SER A 377 -0.71 6.66 -11.65
N GLY A 378 -0.89 5.96 -12.78
CA GLY A 378 -0.90 6.59 -14.09
C GLY A 378 0.48 7.13 -14.52
N GLY A 379 1.57 6.50 -14.05
CA GLY A 379 2.93 6.74 -14.55
C GLY A 379 3.75 7.83 -13.85
N VAL A 380 3.18 8.61 -12.92
CA VAL A 380 3.95 9.56 -12.09
C VAL A 380 3.93 9.12 -10.63
N GLN A 381 5.09 9.18 -9.96
CA GLN A 381 5.17 8.93 -8.53
C GLN A 381 4.35 9.96 -7.76
N ASN A 382 3.46 9.49 -6.90
CA ASN A 382 3.06 10.28 -5.75
C ASN A 382 4.05 9.95 -4.63
N GLU A 383 4.76 10.95 -4.11
CA GLU A 383 5.71 10.84 -2.97
C GLU A 383 5.13 10.07 -1.77
N ARG A 384 3.80 10.01 -1.69
CA ARG A 384 2.99 9.43 -0.61
C ARG A 384 2.56 7.98 -0.79
N GLN A 385 3.07 7.25 -1.79
CA GLN A 385 2.80 5.80 -1.98
C GLN A 385 3.16 4.91 -0.75
N VAL A 386 3.84 5.48 0.26
CA VAL A 386 4.19 4.83 1.52
C VAL A 386 4.07 5.82 2.65
N ARG A 387 3.36 5.47 3.72
CA ARG A 387 3.40 6.17 5.01
C ARG A 387 3.67 5.17 6.12
N ARG A 388 4.69 5.45 6.94
CA ARG A 388 4.92 4.71 8.18
C ARG A 388 3.93 5.25 9.21
N SER A 389 2.91 4.49 9.57
CA SER A 389 2.12 4.79 10.76
C SER A 389 2.95 4.37 11.99
N ARG A 390 2.68 4.94 13.16
CA ARG A 390 3.44 4.66 14.39
C ARG A 390 3.39 3.18 14.82
N TRP A 391 2.61 2.33 14.12
CA TRP A 391 2.39 0.92 14.44
C TRP A 391 2.39 -0.05 13.24
N SER A 392 2.58 0.37 11.97
CA SER A 392 2.60 -0.56 10.82
C SER A 392 3.22 0.03 9.54
N LEU A 393 3.71 -0.86 8.65
CA LEU A 393 4.10 -0.56 7.26
C LEU A 393 2.87 -0.76 6.35
N GLY A 394 2.63 0.18 5.42
CA GLY A 394 1.49 0.11 4.50
C GLY A 394 1.81 0.69 3.11
N CYS A 395 1.20 0.09 2.07
CA CYS A 395 1.19 0.60 0.70
C CYS A 395 -0.02 1.53 0.51
N VAL A 396 0.16 2.63 -0.21
CA VAL A 396 -0.84 3.70 -0.32
C VAL A 396 -1.24 3.90 -1.78
N ILE A 397 -2.53 3.75 -2.09
CA ILE A 397 -3.10 4.15 -3.39
C ILE A 397 -4.01 5.35 -3.16
N GLN A 398 -3.77 6.44 -3.89
CA GLN A 398 -4.62 7.63 -3.84
C GLN A 398 -5.89 7.37 -4.64
N VAL A 399 -7.04 7.56 -3.99
CA VAL A 399 -8.35 7.42 -4.64
C VAL A 399 -8.82 8.80 -5.05
N HIS A 400 -9.10 9.00 -6.34
CA HIS A 400 -9.69 10.23 -6.85
C HIS A 400 -11.22 10.14 -6.83
N ALA A 401 -11.87 11.18 -6.30
CA ALA A 401 -13.31 11.37 -6.05
C ALA A 401 -13.80 10.90 -4.65
N TYR A 402 -14.92 11.49 -4.19
CA TYR A 402 -15.92 11.04 -3.18
C TYR A 402 -16.29 12.09 -2.12
N HIS A 403 -17.54 12.03 -1.67
CA HIS A 403 -18.17 12.93 -0.70
C HIS A 403 -18.47 12.16 0.61
N MET A 404 -18.26 12.79 1.77
CA MET A 404 -18.37 12.13 3.08
C MET A 404 -19.33 12.82 4.03
N VAL A 405 -20.15 12.06 4.77
CA VAL A 405 -21.12 12.63 5.73
C VAL A 405 -20.49 12.88 7.10
N CYS A 406 -20.49 14.14 7.55
CA CYS A 406 -20.11 14.55 8.90
C CYS A 406 -21.32 15.16 9.62
N ALA A 407 -21.46 14.85 10.91
CA ALA A 407 -22.47 15.44 11.77
C ALA A 407 -21.83 16.30 12.86
N PHE A 408 -22.34 17.52 13.01
CA PHE A 408 -21.99 18.47 14.06
C PHE A 408 -23.14 18.55 15.04
N ALA A 409 -22.85 18.32 16.31
CA ALA A 409 -23.77 18.67 17.39
C ALA A 409 -23.16 19.85 18.16
N LEU A 410 -23.71 21.03 17.93
CA LEU A 410 -23.43 22.22 18.72
C LEU A 410 -24.43 22.28 19.86
N ARG A 411 -23.98 22.58 21.09
CA ARG A 411 -24.92 22.83 22.19
C ARG A 411 -25.58 24.17 21.97
N ASP A 412 -26.89 24.16 21.76
CA ASP A 412 -27.70 25.34 21.44
C ASP A 412 -28.58 25.66 22.65
N ARG A 413 -28.79 26.94 22.93
CA ARG A 413 -29.53 27.39 24.11
C ARG A 413 -30.55 28.42 23.75
#